data_AF-A0A6A0JUP8-F1
#
_entry.id   AF-A0A6A0JUP8-F1
#
_cell.length_a   1.000
_cell.length_b   1.000
_cell.length_c   1.000
_cell.angle_alpha   90.00
_cell.angle_beta   90.00
_cell.angle_gamma   90.00
#
_symmetry.space_group_name_H-M   'P 1'
#
loop_
_entity.id
_entity.type
_entity.pdbx_description
1 polymer ?
#
loop_
_entity_poly.entity_id
_entity_poly.type
_entity_poly.pdbx_seq_one_letter_code
_entity_poly.pdbx_strand_id
1 'polypeptide(L)'
;MAEPDFQFTEISKFYPETFGEPGMRTFRINIDSASSNALIWVEKEQLSELCKSMNQLIKDVKPDENSYTFPPVEKEAPGLSKIEFKTNKIAFGFDENLIR
;
A
#
# COMPACT_ATOMS: atom_id res chain seq x y z
N MET A 1 6.23 -2.96 -18.91
CA MET A 1 5.98 -2.02 -17.80
C MET A 1 7.35 -1.57 -17.31
N ALA A 2 7.56 -0.29 -17.00
CA ALA A 2 8.83 0.15 -16.41
C ALA A 2 9.01 -0.55 -15.05
N GLU A 3 10.24 -0.94 -14.73
CA GLU A 3 10.53 -1.46 -13.40
C GLU A 3 10.30 -0.36 -12.35
N PRO A 4 9.74 -0.69 -11.18
CA PRO A 4 9.50 0.32 -10.15
C PRO A 4 10.83 0.79 -9.56
N ASP A 5 11.00 2.10 -9.40
CA ASP A 5 12.19 2.68 -8.76
C ASP A 5 12.33 2.23 -7.30
N PHE A 6 11.21 1.94 -6.63
CA PHE A 6 11.15 1.43 -5.26
C PHE A 6 10.02 0.40 -5.11
N GLN A 7 10.32 -0.67 -4.39
CA GLN A 7 9.38 -1.75 -4.08
C GLN A 7 9.42 -2.03 -2.58
N PHE A 8 8.25 -2.11 -1.96
CA PHE A 8 8.10 -2.43 -0.53
C PHE A 8 7.36 -3.76 -0.47
N THR A 9 8.08 -4.84 -0.17
CA THR A 9 7.59 -6.22 -0.27
C THR A 9 7.32 -6.81 1.11
N GLU A 10 8.06 -6.40 2.15
CA GLU A 10 7.89 -6.85 3.53
C GLU A 10 7.06 -5.88 4.38
N ILE A 11 5.84 -5.57 3.92
CA ILE A 11 4.97 -4.60 4.58
C ILE A 11 4.54 -5.11 5.97
N SER A 12 5.04 -4.47 7.02
CA SER A 12 4.72 -4.72 8.42
C SER A 12 3.52 -3.88 8.91
N LYS A 13 3.33 -2.68 8.34
CA LYS A 13 2.17 -1.83 8.61
C LYS A 13 1.71 -1.13 7.36
N PHE A 14 0.38 -1.06 7.19
CA PHE A 14 -0.29 -0.28 6.16
C PHE A 14 -1.55 0.33 6.77
N TYR A 15 -1.56 1.65 6.98
CA TYR A 15 -2.71 2.30 7.61
C TYR A 15 -2.90 3.75 7.14
N PRO A 16 -4.16 4.20 7.00
CA PRO A 16 -4.46 5.59 6.74
C PRO A 16 -4.35 6.43 8.01
N GLU A 17 -3.99 7.70 7.84
CA GLU A 17 -3.92 8.68 8.92
C GLU A 17 -4.48 10.02 8.45
N THR A 18 -5.07 10.77 9.38
CA THR A 18 -5.68 12.06 9.10
C THR A 18 -5.28 13.09 10.14
N PHE A 19 -5.07 14.33 9.70
CA PHE A 19 -4.62 15.45 10.52
C PHE A 19 -5.47 16.68 10.26
N GLY A 20 -5.58 17.55 11.28
CA GLY A 20 -6.26 18.83 11.17
C GLY A 20 -7.72 18.82 11.58
N GLU A 21 -8.28 20.03 11.64
CA GLU A 21 -9.67 20.26 12.03
C GLU A 21 -10.66 19.74 10.97
N PRO A 22 -11.89 19.35 11.36
CA PRO A 22 -12.96 19.05 10.41
C PRO A 22 -13.12 20.14 9.35
N GLY A 23 -13.10 19.75 8.07
CA GLY A 23 -13.17 20.68 6.92
C GLY A 23 -11.81 21.05 6.31
N MET A 24 -10.71 20.92 7.06
CA MET A 24 -9.34 21.18 6.58
C MET A 24 -8.43 19.96 6.77
N ARG A 25 -9.02 18.76 6.81
CA ARG A 25 -8.26 17.55 7.07
C ARG A 25 -7.36 17.20 5.90
N THR A 26 -6.12 16.84 6.21
CA THR A 26 -5.19 16.21 5.28
C THR A 26 -5.15 14.71 5.54
N PHE A 27 -4.95 13.92 4.48
CA PHE A 27 -4.96 12.46 4.54
C PHE A 27 -3.65 11.92 3.99
N ARG A 28 -3.13 10.88 4.65
CA ARG A 28 -1.98 10.13 4.15
C ARG A 28 -2.13 8.64 4.42
N ILE A 29 -1.37 7.84 3.68
CA ILE A 29 -1.19 6.41 3.93
C ILE A 29 0.24 6.23 4.44
N ASN A 30 0.38 5.57 5.57
CA ASN A 30 1.66 5.19 6.16
C ASN A 30 1.94 3.73 5.84
N ILE A 31 3.16 3.46 5.38
CA ILE A 31 3.64 2.13 5.04
C ILE A 31 4.98 1.93 5.74
N ASP A 32 5.05 0.92 6.60
CA ASP A 32 6.31 0.47 7.21
C ASP A 32 6.66 -0.90 6.61
N SER A 33 7.84 -1.00 6.00
CA SER A 33 8.45 -2.25 5.53
C SER A 33 9.74 -2.53 6.30
N ALA A 34 10.24 -3.76 6.23
CA ALA A 34 11.37 -4.29 7.02
C ALA A 34 12.40 -3.25 7.50
N SER A 35 12.93 -2.42 6.60
CA SER A 35 13.86 -1.34 6.94
C SER A 35 13.53 0.02 6.28
N SER A 36 12.35 0.17 5.70
CA SER A 36 11.98 1.31 4.86
C SER A 36 10.58 1.82 5.20
N ASN A 37 10.34 3.11 5.00
CA ASN A 37 9.04 3.71 5.25
C ASN A 37 8.55 4.56 4.06
N ALA A 38 7.25 4.51 3.78
CA ALA A 38 6.61 5.37 2.79
C ALA A 38 5.44 6.15 3.38
N LEU A 39 5.36 7.42 3.00
CA LEU A 39 4.31 8.36 3.36
C LEU A 39 3.68 8.88 2.08
N ILE A 40 2.43 8.50 1.83
CA ILE A 40 1.72 8.87 0.61
C ILE A 40 0.61 9.84 0.96
N TRP A 41 0.74 11.11 0.55
CA TRP A 41 -0.31 12.10 0.69
C TRP A 41 -1.37 11.92 -0.38
N VAL A 42 -2.63 11.86 0.05
CA VAL A 42 -3.79 11.49 -0.79
C VAL A 42 -4.96 12.43 -0.53
N GLU A 43 -5.84 12.57 -1.50
CA GLU A 43 -7.10 13.29 -1.31
C GLU A 43 -8.13 12.40 -0.61
N LYS A 44 -9.08 13.03 0.11
CA LYS A 44 -10.13 12.33 0.87
C LYS A 44 -10.91 11.33 0.01
N GLU A 45 -11.29 11.74 -1.19
CA GLU A 45 -12.12 10.94 -2.09
C GLU A 45 -11.34 9.72 -2.61
N GLN A 46 -10.06 9.90 -2.95
CA GLN A 46 -9.17 8.83 -3.37
C GLN A 46 -9.00 7.78 -2.27
N LEU A 47 -8.80 8.21 -1.02
CA LEU A 47 -8.69 7.29 0.10
C LEU A 47 -10.01 6.52 0.33
N SER A 48 -11.15 7.22 0.23
CA SER A 48 -12.46 6.58 0.39
C SER A 48 -12.73 5.54 -0.70
N GLU A 49 -12.40 5.86 -1.95
CA GLU A 49 -12.57 4.95 -3.08
C GLU A 49 -11.62 3.75 -3.00
N LEU A 50 -10.35 3.97 -2.63
CA LEU A 50 -9.39 2.91 -2.39
C LEU A 50 -9.90 1.92 -1.33
N CYS A 51 -10.35 2.40 -0.18
CA CYS A 51 -10.88 1.53 0.87
C CYS A 51 -12.10 0.74 0.41
N LYS A 52 -13.01 1.33 -0.36
CA LYS A 52 -14.17 0.61 -0.91
C LYS A 52 -13.74 -0.48 -1.89
N SER A 53 -12.82 -0.17 -2.80
CA SER A 53 -12.29 -1.11 -3.79
C SER A 53 -11.56 -2.27 -3.14
N MET A 54 -10.72 -2.02 -2.12
CA MET A 54 -10.04 -3.06 -1.34
C MET A 54 -11.04 -3.97 -0.63
N ASN A 55 -12.06 -3.41 0.02
CA ASN A 55 -13.10 -4.21 0.69
C ASN A 55 -13.92 -5.05 -0.29
N GLN A 56 -14.13 -4.56 -1.51
CA GLN A 56 -14.80 -5.34 -2.55
C GLN A 56 -13.89 -6.50 -3.01
N LEU A 57 -12.61 -6.22 -3.28
CA LEU A 57 -11.66 -7.25 -3.71
C LEU A 57 -11.47 -8.35 -2.66
N ILE A 58 -11.37 -7.99 -1.37
CA ILE A 58 -11.23 -8.96 -0.27
C ILE A 58 -12.43 -9.91 -0.20
N LYS A 59 -13.64 -9.48 -0.60
CA LYS A 59 -14.82 -10.37 -0.66
C LYS A 59 -14.74 -11.38 -1.79
N ASP A 60 -14.10 -10.99 -2.89
CA ASP A 60 -13.98 -11.79 -4.10
C ASP A 60 -12.79 -12.77 -4.00
N VAL A 61 -11.77 -12.44 -3.19
CA VAL A 61 -10.65 -13.33 -2.88
C VAL A 61 -11.07 -14.37 -1.84
N LYS A 62 -11.07 -15.65 -2.22
CA LYS A 62 -11.14 -16.75 -1.25
C LYS A 62 -9.74 -16.92 -0.64
N PRO A 63 -9.55 -16.71 0.67
CA PRO A 63 -8.26 -16.96 1.29
C PRO A 63 -7.97 -18.47 1.18
N ASP A 64 -6.92 -18.83 0.45
CA ASP A 64 -6.35 -20.15 0.57
C ASP A 64 -5.45 -20.17 1.80
N GLU A 65 -5.90 -20.86 2.86
CA GLU A 65 -5.21 -20.93 4.15
C GLU A 65 -3.81 -21.59 4.05
N ASN A 66 -3.49 -22.23 2.91
CA ASN A 66 -2.18 -22.86 2.67
C ASN A 66 -1.21 -22.02 1.84
N SER A 67 -1.63 -20.85 1.38
CA SER A 67 -0.82 -19.99 0.51
C SER A 67 0.02 -19.00 1.30
N TYR A 68 0.99 -19.51 2.07
CA TYR A 68 2.04 -18.69 2.67
C TYR A 68 3.18 -18.51 1.65
N THR A 69 3.03 -17.52 0.76
CA THR A 69 4.16 -17.06 -0.06
C THR A 69 5.02 -16.12 0.78
N PHE A 70 6.31 -16.45 0.91
CA PHE A 70 7.28 -15.53 1.48
C PHE A 70 7.36 -14.27 0.60
N PRO A 71 7.35 -13.06 1.18
CA PRO A 71 7.52 -11.85 0.40
C PRO A 71 8.86 -11.89 -0.37
N PRO A 72 8.90 -11.41 -1.62
CA PRO A 72 10.11 -11.43 -2.43
C PRO A 72 11.13 -10.41 -1.88
N VAL A 73 12.05 -10.91 -1.05
CA VAL A 73 13.10 -10.12 -0.37
C VAL A 73 14.05 -9.45 -1.38
N GLU A 74 14.30 -10.08 -2.53
CA GLU A 74 15.19 -9.55 -3.58
C GLU A 74 14.71 -8.22 -4.19
N LYS A 75 13.42 -7.93 -4.05
CA LYS A 75 12.78 -6.72 -4.57
C LYS A 75 12.55 -5.67 -3.48
N GLU A 76 12.94 -5.94 -2.23
CA GLU A 76 12.75 -4.98 -1.14
C GLU A 76 13.59 -3.72 -1.38
N ALA A 77 13.02 -2.56 -1.06
CA ALA A 77 13.71 -1.28 -1.16
C ALA A 77 14.99 -1.30 -0.31
N PRO A 78 16.06 -0.61 -0.75
CA PRO A 78 17.29 -0.51 0.03
C PRO A 78 16.98 -0.04 1.45
N GLY A 79 17.64 -0.63 2.44
CA GLY A 79 17.37 -0.29 3.83
C GLY A 79 17.56 1.19 4.13
N LEU A 80 16.70 1.73 5.01
CA LEU A 80 16.57 3.14 5.36
C LEU A 80 15.95 4.02 4.26
N SER A 81 15.29 3.44 3.26
CA SER A 81 14.54 4.22 2.27
C SER A 81 13.34 4.89 2.93
N LYS A 82 13.36 6.23 3.00
CA LYS A 82 12.24 7.05 3.45
C LYS A 82 11.69 7.82 2.26
N ILE A 83 10.51 7.41 1.80
CA ILE A 83 9.84 8.04 0.66
C ILE A 83 8.64 8.82 1.16
N GLU A 84 8.54 10.08 0.75
CA GLU A 84 7.37 10.91 1.01
C GLU A 84 6.97 11.63 -0.26
N PHE A 85 5.73 11.43 -0.70
CA PHE A 85 5.22 12.08 -1.91
C PHE A 85 3.70 12.29 -1.85
N LYS A 86 3.22 13.25 -2.64
CA LYS A 86 1.80 13.43 -2.93
C LYS A 86 1.47 12.78 -4.26
N THR A 87 0.41 11.98 -4.30
CA THR A 87 -0.05 11.36 -5.54
C THR A 87 -1.33 11.99 -6.07
N ASN A 88 -1.45 12.01 -7.39
CA ASN A 88 -2.68 12.42 -8.09
C ASN A 88 -3.57 11.23 -8.45
N LYS A 89 -3.02 10.00 -8.46
CA LYS A 89 -3.74 8.79 -8.85
C LYS A 89 -3.26 7.60 -8.02
N ILE A 90 -4.19 6.74 -7.64
CA ILE A 90 -3.89 5.50 -6.93
C ILE A 90 -4.62 4.39 -7.68
N ALA A 91 -3.90 3.30 -7.92
CA ALA A 91 -4.47 2.07 -8.42
C ALA A 91 -4.07 0.94 -7.47
N PHE A 92 -4.97 -0.02 -7.29
CA PHE A 92 -4.77 -1.21 -6.50
C PHE A 92 -5.27 -2.40 -7.31
N GLY A 93 -4.56 -3.51 -7.20
CA GLY A 93 -4.91 -4.77 -7.85
C GLY A 93 -4.35 -5.92 -7.03
N PHE A 94 -4.90 -7.10 -7.29
CA PHE A 94 -4.42 -8.36 -6.74
C PHE A 94 -3.83 -9.18 -7.89
N ASP A 95 -2.59 -9.64 -7.74
CA ASP A 95 -1.97 -10.54 -8.70
C ASP A 95 -2.17 -11.98 -8.23
N GLU A 96 -3.10 -12.69 -8.87
CA GLU A 96 -3.40 -14.09 -8.59
C GLU A 96 -2.22 -15.03 -8.90
N ASN A 97 -1.23 -14.58 -9.68
CA ASN A 97 -0.10 -15.41 -10.09
C ASN A 97 1.02 -15.49 -9.04
N LEU A 98 0.98 -14.69 -7.97
CA LEU A 98 1.98 -14.76 -6.90
C LEU A 98 1.72 -15.91 -5.90
N ILE A 99 0.64 -16.67 -6.10
CA ILE A 99 0.12 -17.71 -5.21
C ILE A 99 0.17 -19.09 -5.90
N ARG A 100 1.27 -19.41 -6.60
CA ARG A 100 1.44 -20.70 -7.28
C ARG A 100 2.78 -21.35 -6.99
#